data_AF-A0AAX1MF84-F1
#
_entry.id   AF-A0AAX1MF84-F1
#
_cell.length_a   1.000
_cell.length_b   1.000
_cell.length_c   1.000
_cell.angle_alpha   90.00
_cell.angle_beta   90.00
_cell.angle_gamma   90.00
#
_symmetry.space_group_name_H-M   'P 1'
#
loop_
_entity.id
_entity.type
_entity.pdbx_description
1 polymer ?
#
loop_
_entity_poly.entity_id
_entity_poly.type
_entity_poly.pdbx_seq_one_letter_code
_entity_poly.pdbx_strand_id
1 'polypeptide(L)'
;MDVKNEIPKDYEDYCHQKLISEFGNYRAVNNNPMHLYHRYKYRIIDAQPREVIEPPNFVIPSEHLSAYRKIISDIKVGNPLNKYQSRNLKRLDYDDDMLSHWQIQHFHLGEVLESDGFVSRTSDLLFIHFSKSEAHIVGFFSHGDWCDLDIIETIHNNWPNILMKFKCDSNGEPLTEEQYRILRSKGYNVTVRVQDGTEYYPPGLGVVSSGSPVQAIINVQHVLINFENDFNRIVSNIDQIVEADPQKRTTEIATIGLQMDAANQRFVYLIKETGHRFTINFE
;
A
#
# COMPACT_ATOMS: atom_id res chain seq x y z
N MET A 1 15.89 -33.33 -14.79
CA MET A 1 14.51 -32.88 -15.07
C MET A 1 14.57 -31.41 -15.48
N ASP A 2 13.86 -31.01 -16.54
CA ASP A 2 13.73 -29.59 -16.90
C ASP A 2 12.60 -28.96 -16.08
N VAL A 3 12.80 -27.78 -15.50
CA VAL A 3 11.82 -27.12 -14.63
C VAL A 3 11.49 -25.74 -15.18
N LYS A 4 10.22 -25.52 -15.52
CA LYS A 4 9.72 -24.27 -16.08
C LYS A 4 9.04 -23.43 -15.01
N ASN A 5 9.33 -22.12 -15.01
CA ASN A 5 8.76 -21.16 -14.09
C ASN A 5 7.57 -20.42 -14.71
N GLU A 6 6.35 -20.72 -14.26
CA GLU A 6 5.15 -19.96 -14.61
C GLU A 6 4.58 -19.15 -13.42
N ILE A 7 5.27 -19.13 -12.28
CA ILE A 7 4.86 -18.40 -11.08
C ILE A 7 4.60 -16.91 -11.36
N PRO A 8 5.49 -16.15 -12.05
CA PRO A 8 5.22 -14.75 -12.35
C PRO A 8 3.98 -14.57 -13.22
N LYS A 9 3.77 -15.46 -14.20
CA LYS A 9 2.62 -15.36 -15.11
C LYS A 9 1.31 -15.61 -14.37
N ASP A 10 1.25 -16.64 -13.53
CA ASP A 10 0.08 -16.93 -12.70
C ASP A 10 -0.24 -15.80 -11.72
N TYR A 11 0.80 -15.16 -11.17
CA TYR A 11 0.61 -13.98 -10.32
C TYR A 11 0.09 -12.76 -11.07
N GLU A 12 0.55 -12.54 -12.31
CA GLU A 12 0.01 -11.49 -13.18
C GLU A 12 -1.48 -11.70 -13.45
N ASP A 13 -1.85 -12.94 -13.78
CA ASP A 13 -3.24 -13.31 -14.06
C ASP A 13 -4.12 -13.17 -12.81
N TYR A 14 -3.58 -13.51 -11.62
CA TYR A 14 -4.24 -13.22 -10.34
C TYR A 14 -4.46 -11.72 -10.13
N CYS A 15 -3.44 -10.88 -10.37
CA CYS A 15 -3.56 -9.43 -10.25
C CYS A 15 -4.61 -8.86 -11.22
N HIS A 16 -4.62 -9.36 -12.46
CA HIS A 16 -5.60 -9.00 -13.47
C HIS A 16 -7.04 -9.34 -13.04
N GLN A 17 -7.26 -10.56 -12.52
CA GLN A 17 -8.57 -10.98 -12.01
C GLN A 17 -9.04 -10.10 -10.84
N LYS A 18 -8.14 -9.73 -9.93
CA LYS A 18 -8.46 -8.82 -8.83
C LYS A 18 -8.86 -7.44 -9.32
N LEU A 19 -8.16 -6.90 -10.32
CA LEU A 19 -8.51 -5.63 -10.94
C LEU A 19 -9.86 -5.69 -11.66
N ILE A 20 -10.18 -6.78 -12.36
CA ILE A 20 -11.50 -6.97 -12.98
C ILE A 20 -12.61 -7.03 -11.93
N SER A 21 -12.37 -7.75 -10.83
CA SER A 21 -13.35 -7.86 -9.74
C SER A 21 -13.67 -6.50 -9.11
N GLU A 22 -12.70 -5.60 -9.04
CA GLU A 22 -12.85 -4.28 -8.40
C GLU A 22 -13.37 -3.21 -9.38
N PHE A 23 -12.81 -3.17 -10.59
CA PHE A 23 -13.02 -2.06 -11.54
C PHE A 23 -13.79 -2.48 -12.80
N GLY A 24 -14.17 -3.75 -12.93
CA GLY A 24 -14.75 -4.30 -14.15
C GLY A 24 -13.73 -4.33 -15.30
N ASN A 25 -14.22 -4.15 -16.53
CA ASN A 25 -13.35 -4.08 -17.71
C ASN A 25 -12.51 -2.79 -17.68
N TYR A 26 -11.32 -2.86 -17.08
CA TYR A 26 -10.36 -1.77 -17.07
C TYR A 26 -9.51 -1.80 -18.34
N ARG A 27 -9.13 -0.61 -18.83
CA ARG A 27 -8.14 -0.51 -19.92
C ARG A 27 -6.75 -0.62 -19.33
N ALA A 28 -6.06 -1.74 -19.59
CA ALA A 28 -4.64 -1.88 -19.31
C ALA A 28 -3.84 -1.04 -20.33
N VAL A 29 -3.90 0.30 -20.22
CA VAL A 29 -3.09 1.17 -21.07
C VAL A 29 -1.65 1.06 -20.57
N ASN A 30 -0.83 0.32 -21.31
CA ASN A 30 0.64 0.20 -21.21
C ASN A 30 1.24 -0.28 -19.87
N ASN A 31 0.44 -0.53 -18.83
CA ASN A 31 0.93 -0.94 -17.50
C ASN A 31 0.59 -2.40 -17.20
N ASN A 32 1.60 -3.16 -16.74
CA ASN A 32 1.44 -4.55 -16.30
C ASN A 32 0.38 -4.65 -15.17
N PRO A 33 -0.54 -5.64 -15.19
CA PRO A 33 -1.54 -5.87 -14.14
C PRO A 33 -0.97 -5.91 -12.71
N MET A 34 0.24 -6.44 -12.51
CA MET A 34 0.91 -6.43 -11.21
C MET A 34 1.13 -4.99 -10.72
N HIS A 35 1.68 -4.11 -11.56
CA HIS A 35 1.90 -2.71 -11.19
C HIS A 35 0.58 -2.00 -10.85
N LEU A 36 -0.45 -2.19 -11.67
CA LEU A 36 -1.76 -1.59 -11.45
C LEU A 36 -2.41 -2.09 -10.15
N TYR A 37 -2.33 -3.40 -9.89
CA TYR A 37 -2.90 -4.00 -8.68
C TYR A 37 -2.16 -3.55 -7.43
N HIS A 38 -0.82 -3.46 -7.45
CA HIS A 38 -0.05 -2.99 -6.31
C HIS A 38 -0.20 -1.49 -6.05
N ARG A 39 -0.39 -0.67 -7.10
CA ARG A 39 -0.78 0.74 -6.94
C ARG A 39 -2.14 0.87 -6.26
N TYR A 40 -3.12 0.10 -6.72
CA TYR A 40 -4.43 0.02 -6.08
C TYR A 40 -4.30 -0.44 -4.62
N LYS A 41 -3.61 -1.54 -4.35
CA LYS A 41 -3.46 -2.08 -2.99
C LYS A 41 -2.74 -1.11 -2.06
N TYR A 42 -1.77 -0.35 -2.54
CA TYR A 42 -1.03 0.61 -1.71
C TYR A 42 -1.94 1.67 -1.08
N ARG A 43 -2.98 2.12 -1.79
CA ARG A 43 -3.93 3.13 -1.30
C ARG A 43 -5.09 2.58 -0.48
N ILE A 44 -5.24 1.25 -0.39
CA ILE A 44 -6.32 0.62 0.38
C ILE A 44 -5.83 0.28 1.78
N ILE A 45 -6.61 0.73 2.77
CA ILE A 45 -6.35 0.45 4.18
C ILE A 45 -7.02 -0.88 4.54
N ASP A 46 -6.23 -1.86 4.96
CA ASP A 46 -6.77 -3.16 5.38
C ASP A 46 -7.67 -3.00 6.61
N ALA A 47 -8.83 -3.64 6.59
CA ALA A 47 -9.81 -3.69 7.67
C ALA A 47 -9.30 -4.58 8.80
N GLN A 48 -8.66 -3.95 9.79
CA GLN A 48 -8.14 -4.63 10.98
C GLN A 48 -8.07 -3.64 12.15
N PRO A 49 -8.24 -4.11 13.40
CA PRO A 49 -8.12 -3.30 14.59
C PRO A 49 -6.76 -2.60 14.66
N ARG A 50 -6.77 -1.33 15.03
CA ARG A 50 -5.55 -0.57 15.33
C ARG A 50 -5.73 0.26 16.59
N GLU A 51 -4.65 0.41 17.34
CA GLU A 51 -4.54 1.38 18.41
C GLU A 51 -4.58 2.79 17.83
N VAL A 52 -5.32 3.71 18.46
CA VAL A 52 -5.41 5.10 18.03
C VAL A 52 -4.54 5.94 18.96
N ILE A 53 -3.60 6.67 18.38
CA ILE A 53 -2.63 7.50 19.10
C ILE A 53 -2.82 8.94 18.63
N GLU A 54 -3.00 9.85 19.59
CA GLU A 54 -3.24 11.28 19.37
C GLU A 54 -2.04 12.09 19.89
N PRO A 55 -1.73 13.26 19.31
CA PRO A 55 -0.69 14.13 19.84
C PRO A 55 -1.12 14.69 21.20
N PRO A 56 -0.18 15.04 22.10
CA PRO A 56 -0.49 15.73 23.34
C PRO A 56 -1.28 17.01 23.04
N ASN A 57 -2.35 17.24 23.82
CA ASN A 57 -3.24 18.39 23.66
C ASN A 57 -4.00 18.45 22.32
N PHE A 58 -4.27 17.31 21.68
CA PHE A 58 -5.10 17.25 20.49
C PHE A 58 -6.50 17.86 20.75
N VAL A 59 -6.87 18.89 19.98
CA VAL A 59 -8.17 19.55 20.08
C VAL A 59 -9.03 19.13 18.89
N ILE A 60 -10.22 18.62 19.18
CA ILE A 60 -11.20 18.24 18.17
C ILE A 60 -12.17 19.40 17.98
N PRO A 61 -12.26 20.00 16.77
CA PRO A 61 -13.27 21.02 16.48
C PRO A 61 -14.67 20.50 16.75
N SER A 62 -15.51 21.34 17.36
CA SER A 62 -16.83 20.91 17.85
C SER A 62 -17.73 20.39 16.73
N GLU A 63 -17.63 20.96 15.53
CA GLU A 63 -18.36 20.53 14.34
C GLU A 63 -17.96 19.12 13.86
N HIS A 64 -16.73 18.68 14.15
CA HIS A 64 -16.20 17.39 13.67
C HIS A 64 -16.24 16.28 14.71
N LEU A 65 -16.67 16.58 15.95
CA LEU A 65 -16.60 15.64 17.08
C LEU A 65 -17.37 14.33 16.83
N SER A 66 -18.55 14.42 16.21
CA SER A 66 -19.38 13.25 15.86
C SER A 66 -18.66 12.34 14.85
N ALA A 67 -18.23 12.92 13.74
CA ALA A 67 -17.51 12.22 12.68
C ALA A 67 -16.20 11.60 13.18
N TYR A 68 -15.41 12.38 13.95
CA TYR A 68 -14.17 11.94 14.56
C TYR A 68 -14.37 10.69 15.43
N ARG A 69 -15.33 10.72 16.36
CA ARG A 69 -15.62 9.58 17.24
C ARG A 69 -15.99 8.32 16.46
N LYS A 70 -16.75 8.47 15.37
CA LYS A 70 -17.13 7.35 14.50
C LYS A 70 -15.92 6.76 13.78
N ILE A 71 -15.05 7.61 13.23
CA ILE A 71 -13.79 7.19 12.59
C ILE A 71 -12.91 6.42 13.60
N ILE A 72 -12.69 6.98 14.79
CA ILE A 72 -11.89 6.34 15.83
C ILE A 72 -12.48 4.99 16.26
N SER A 73 -13.80 4.89 16.39
CA SER A 73 -14.47 3.63 16.68
C SER A 73 -14.23 2.60 15.58
N ASP A 74 -14.36 2.99 14.31
CA ASP A 74 -14.15 2.09 13.18
C ASP A 74 -12.70 1.62 13.07
N ILE A 75 -11.72 2.50 13.36
CA ILE A 75 -10.30 2.14 13.41
C ILE A 75 -10.04 1.10 14.53
N LYS A 76 -10.56 1.35 15.74
CA LYS A 76 -10.34 0.47 16.89
C LYS A 76 -10.98 -0.91 16.71
N VAL A 77 -12.14 -0.97 16.09
CA VAL A 77 -12.85 -2.24 15.81
C VAL A 77 -12.30 -2.95 14.58
N GLY A 78 -11.66 -2.22 13.66
CA GLY A 78 -11.17 -2.75 12.39
C GLY A 78 -12.23 -2.82 11.30
N ASN A 79 -13.22 -1.94 11.34
CA ASN A 79 -14.21 -1.81 10.27
C ASN A 79 -13.54 -1.25 8.99
N PRO A 80 -14.12 -1.52 7.79
CA PRO A 80 -13.62 -0.92 6.56
C PRO A 80 -13.63 0.61 6.59
N LEU A 81 -12.48 1.22 6.29
CA LEU A 81 -12.25 2.66 6.37
C LEU A 81 -12.34 3.39 5.02
N ASN A 82 -12.42 2.64 3.92
CA ASN A 82 -12.48 3.17 2.55
C ASN A 82 -13.60 4.20 2.34
N LYS A 83 -14.71 4.08 3.08
CA LYS A 83 -15.82 5.04 3.04
C LYS A 83 -15.44 6.47 3.45
N TYR A 84 -14.36 6.64 4.21
CA TYR A 84 -13.83 7.95 4.63
C TYR A 84 -12.80 8.53 3.65
N GLN A 85 -12.18 7.67 2.82
CA GLN A 85 -11.17 8.09 1.85
C GLN A 85 -11.80 8.82 0.65
N SER A 86 -10.96 9.27 -0.29
CA SER A 86 -11.41 9.92 -1.52
C SER A 86 -12.24 8.98 -2.40
N ARG A 87 -13.32 9.50 -3.00
CA ARG A 87 -14.08 8.82 -4.06
C ARG A 87 -13.22 8.47 -5.28
N ASN A 88 -12.07 9.12 -5.43
CA ASN A 88 -11.10 8.78 -6.47
C ASN A 88 -10.54 7.36 -6.33
N LEU A 89 -10.72 6.67 -5.19
CA LEU A 89 -10.39 5.25 -5.07
C LEU A 89 -11.07 4.37 -6.13
N LYS A 90 -12.25 4.79 -6.62
CA LYS A 90 -12.97 4.12 -7.73
C LYS A 90 -12.26 4.22 -9.08
N ARG A 91 -11.23 5.03 -9.20
CA ARG A 91 -10.44 5.22 -10.41
C ARG A 91 -9.15 4.44 -10.31
N LEU A 92 -8.91 3.54 -11.27
CA LEU A 92 -7.68 2.73 -11.26
C LEU A 92 -6.41 3.59 -11.35
N ASP A 93 -6.45 4.66 -12.16
CA ASP A 93 -5.33 5.56 -12.44
C ASP A 93 -5.04 6.60 -11.34
N TYR A 94 -5.82 6.63 -10.26
CA TYR A 94 -5.64 7.57 -9.17
C TYR A 94 -4.49 7.18 -8.24
N ASP A 95 -3.52 8.07 -8.05
CA ASP A 95 -2.56 7.96 -6.95
C ASP A 95 -2.87 9.04 -5.90
N ASP A 96 -2.77 8.66 -4.63
CA ASP A 96 -2.91 9.60 -3.52
C ASP A 96 -1.55 10.25 -3.26
N ASP A 97 -1.43 11.53 -3.61
CA ASP A 97 -0.18 12.27 -3.55
C ASP A 97 0.37 12.38 -2.10
N MET A 98 -0.52 12.54 -1.12
CA MET A 98 -0.13 12.58 0.30
C MET A 98 0.41 11.25 0.79
N LEU A 99 -0.26 10.17 0.41
CA LEU A 99 0.20 8.82 0.74
C LEU A 99 1.51 8.50 0.02
N SER A 100 1.65 8.93 -1.23
CA SER A 100 2.82 8.65 -2.05
C SER A 100 4.05 9.40 -1.58
N HIS A 101 3.92 10.68 -1.21
CA HIS A 101 5.06 11.47 -0.76
C HIS A 101 5.30 11.35 0.74
N TRP A 102 4.27 11.42 1.58
CA TRP A 102 4.44 11.57 3.03
C TRP A 102 3.86 10.42 3.85
N GLN A 103 3.32 9.38 3.20
CA GLN A 103 2.70 8.24 3.87
C GLN A 103 1.48 8.63 4.74
N ILE A 104 0.77 9.70 4.37
CA ILE A 104 -0.38 10.22 5.12
C ILE A 104 -1.67 9.91 4.37
N GLN A 105 -2.62 9.29 5.07
CA GLN A 105 -4.00 9.12 4.62
C GLN A 105 -4.82 10.34 5.05
N HIS A 106 -5.83 10.70 4.26
CA HIS A 106 -6.73 11.80 4.57
C HIS A 106 -8.19 11.35 4.50
N PHE A 107 -8.93 11.56 5.59
CA PHE A 107 -10.33 11.14 5.75
C PHE A 107 -11.27 12.33 5.73
N HIS A 108 -12.34 12.21 4.95
CA HIS A 108 -13.46 13.14 4.99
C HIS A 108 -14.26 12.93 6.28
N LEU A 109 -14.77 14.03 6.82
CA LEU A 109 -15.46 14.09 8.11
C LEU A 109 -16.99 14.15 7.93
N GLY A 110 -17.49 13.70 6.79
CA GLY A 110 -18.92 13.64 6.52
C GLY A 110 -19.66 12.64 7.42
N GLU A 111 -20.84 13.02 7.90
CA GLU A 111 -21.67 12.12 8.73
C GLU A 111 -22.59 11.22 7.89
N VAL A 112 -22.96 11.68 6.69
CA VAL A 112 -23.88 10.99 5.79
C VAL A 112 -23.10 10.06 4.88
N LEU A 113 -23.41 8.76 4.94
CA LEU A 113 -22.97 7.80 3.94
C LEU A 113 -23.85 7.95 2.70
N GLU A 114 -23.27 8.31 1.57
CA GLU A 114 -23.99 8.47 0.32
C GLU A 114 -24.17 7.11 -0.37
N SER A 115 -25.09 7.06 -1.35
CA SER A 115 -25.46 5.84 -2.08
C SER A 115 -24.28 5.19 -2.81
N ASP A 116 -23.20 5.94 -3.00
CA ASP A 116 -22.01 5.52 -3.71
C ASP A 116 -20.97 4.86 -2.78
N GLY A 117 -21.27 4.73 -1.48
CA GLY A 117 -20.45 4.06 -0.48
C GLY A 117 -19.44 4.94 0.25
N PHE A 118 -19.45 6.25 0.02
CA PHE A 118 -18.53 7.21 0.62
C PHE A 118 -19.28 8.24 1.46
N VAL A 119 -18.63 8.77 2.49
CA VAL A 119 -19.20 9.85 3.29
C VAL A 119 -19.23 11.17 2.49
N SER A 120 -20.13 12.08 2.86
CA SER A 120 -20.19 13.42 2.26
C SER A 120 -18.85 14.16 2.38
N ARG A 121 -18.49 14.94 1.36
CA ARG A 121 -17.25 15.73 1.39
C ARG A 121 -17.34 16.85 2.43
N THR A 122 -16.19 17.18 3.02
CA THR A 122 -16.00 18.28 3.97
C THR A 122 -14.87 19.18 3.48
N SER A 123 -14.76 20.42 3.96
CA SER A 123 -13.59 21.27 3.68
C SER A 123 -12.35 20.73 4.40
N ASP A 124 -12.57 20.29 5.63
CA ASP A 124 -11.53 19.81 6.53
C ASP A 124 -11.47 18.29 6.45
N LEU A 125 -10.28 17.78 6.72
CA LEU A 125 -9.91 16.39 6.59
C LEU A 125 -9.15 15.98 7.84
N LEU A 126 -9.32 14.72 8.25
CA LEU A 126 -8.49 14.12 9.28
C LEU A 126 -7.29 13.43 8.64
N PHE A 127 -6.10 13.92 8.94
CA PHE A 127 -4.85 13.34 8.44
C PHE A 127 -4.35 12.30 9.43
N ILE A 128 -4.00 11.12 8.92
CA ILE A 128 -3.67 9.95 9.73
C ILE A 128 -2.48 9.21 9.10
N HIS A 129 -1.49 8.88 9.93
CA HIS A 129 -0.46 7.90 9.56
C HIS A 129 -0.87 6.52 10.08
N PHE A 130 -0.85 5.52 9.20
CA PHE A 130 -1.21 4.14 9.56
C PHE A 130 0.02 3.23 9.56
N SER A 131 0.14 2.43 10.62
CA SER A 131 0.98 1.24 10.67
C SER A 131 0.11 -0.03 10.61
N LYS A 132 0.73 -1.20 10.80
CA LYS A 132 -0.02 -2.46 10.89
C LYS A 132 -0.93 -2.48 12.14
N SER A 133 -0.46 -1.93 13.26
CA SER A 133 -1.12 -2.02 14.57
C SER A 133 -1.62 -0.67 15.10
N GLU A 134 -1.19 0.45 14.54
CA GLU A 134 -1.46 1.78 15.08
C GLU A 134 -2.00 2.73 13.99
N ALA A 135 -2.77 3.72 14.42
CA ALA A 135 -3.26 4.84 13.66
C ALA A 135 -2.92 6.13 14.42
N HIS A 136 -1.93 6.87 13.94
CA HIS A 136 -1.47 8.12 14.53
C HIS A 136 -2.26 9.27 13.90
N ILE A 137 -3.08 9.93 14.70
CA ILE A 137 -3.91 11.06 14.28
C ILE A 137 -3.02 12.29 14.17
N VAL A 138 -2.68 12.71 12.95
CA VAL A 138 -1.78 13.84 12.74
C VAL A 138 -2.49 15.15 13.03
N GLY A 139 -3.68 15.36 12.49
CA GLY A 139 -4.38 16.63 12.66
C GLY A 139 -5.59 16.81 11.78
N PHE A 140 -6.25 17.95 11.96
CA PHE A 140 -7.28 18.45 11.05
C PHE A 140 -6.64 19.45 10.09
N PHE A 141 -6.79 19.21 8.79
CA PHE A 141 -6.21 20.01 7.72
C PHE A 141 -7.24 20.26 6.61
N SER A 142 -7.07 21.32 5.84
CA SER A 142 -7.97 21.66 4.73
C SER A 142 -7.61 20.86 3.47
N HIS A 143 -8.55 20.76 2.53
CA HIS A 143 -8.35 20.20 1.18
C HIS A 143 -7.26 20.89 0.32
N GLY A 144 -6.53 21.88 0.84
CA GLY A 144 -5.42 22.56 0.17
C GLY A 144 -4.05 22.34 0.83
N ASP A 145 -4.02 21.79 2.04
CA ASP A 145 -2.86 21.79 2.94
C ASP A 145 -1.92 20.60 2.66
N TRP A 146 -1.85 20.17 1.40
CA TRP A 146 -1.10 18.98 0.97
C TRP A 146 0.42 19.10 1.13
N CYS A 147 0.91 20.32 1.31
CA CYS A 147 2.34 20.61 1.50
C CYS A 147 2.58 21.39 2.80
N ASP A 148 1.61 21.39 3.71
CA ASP A 148 1.75 22.01 5.03
C ASP A 148 2.79 21.24 5.84
N LEU A 149 3.85 21.94 6.26
CA LEU A 149 4.98 21.31 6.96
C LEU A 149 4.62 20.88 8.38
N ASP A 150 3.56 21.45 8.98
CA ASP A 150 3.09 21.08 10.31
C ASP A 150 2.65 19.60 10.38
N ILE A 151 2.33 18.99 9.23
CA ILE A 151 2.03 17.56 9.12
C ILE A 151 3.24 16.70 9.52
N ILE A 152 4.42 16.99 8.95
CA ILE A 152 5.64 16.25 9.26
C ILE A 152 6.20 16.70 10.61
N GLU A 153 6.09 17.99 10.94
CA GLU A 153 6.48 18.54 12.24
C GLU A 153 5.72 17.86 13.39
N THR A 154 4.43 17.60 13.23
CA THR A 154 3.62 16.90 14.24
C THR A 154 4.11 15.48 14.45
N ILE A 155 4.45 14.75 13.39
CA ILE A 155 4.97 13.39 13.52
C ILE A 155 6.36 13.41 14.15
N HIS A 156 7.23 14.35 13.77
CA HIS A 156 8.56 14.52 14.34
C HIS A 156 8.53 14.77 15.84
N ASN A 157 7.70 15.72 16.28
CA ASN A 157 7.67 16.13 17.69
C ASN A 157 7.05 15.07 18.61
N ASN A 158 6.11 14.26 18.10
CA ASN A 158 5.35 13.32 18.92
C ASN A 158 5.82 11.87 18.76
N TRP A 159 6.22 11.47 17.55
CA TRP A 159 6.55 10.09 17.20
C TRP A 159 7.77 10.01 16.27
N PRO A 160 8.94 10.56 16.66
CA PRO A 160 10.11 10.66 15.77
C PRO A 160 10.61 9.31 15.26
N ASN A 161 10.34 8.22 15.99
CA ASN A 161 10.67 6.86 15.59
C ASN A 161 10.01 6.45 14.26
N ILE A 162 8.85 7.02 13.90
CA ILE A 162 8.19 6.79 12.61
C ILE A 162 9.07 7.30 11.46
N LEU A 163 9.70 8.47 11.67
CA LEU A 163 10.50 9.16 10.66
C LEU A 163 11.98 8.75 10.67
N MET A 164 12.48 8.15 11.76
CA MET A 164 13.91 7.87 11.97
C MET A 164 14.57 7.12 10.82
N LYS A 165 13.88 6.14 10.21
CA LYS A 165 14.40 5.36 9.07
C LYS A 165 14.57 6.17 7.78
N PHE A 166 13.96 7.34 7.69
CA PHE A 166 14.06 8.27 6.57
C PHE A 166 15.03 9.42 6.83
N LYS A 167 15.61 9.51 8.03
CA LYS A 167 16.52 10.59 8.40
C LYS A 167 17.70 10.62 7.42
N CYS A 168 18.02 11.80 6.94
CA CYS A 168 19.13 12.04 6.02
C CYS A 168 19.75 13.41 6.30
N ASP A 169 20.97 13.61 5.79
CA ASP A 169 21.61 14.91 5.79
C ASP A 169 21.71 15.40 4.35
N SER A 170 21.13 16.57 4.05
CA SER A 170 21.33 17.25 2.77
C SER A 170 21.97 18.62 3.00
N ASN A 171 22.78 19.06 2.03
CA ASN A 171 23.32 20.41 1.99
C ASN A 171 22.36 21.42 1.31
N GLY A 172 21.11 21.01 1.07
CA GLY A 172 20.10 21.86 0.43
C GLY A 172 19.53 22.91 1.38
N GLU A 173 19.09 24.03 0.83
CA GLU A 173 18.30 25.02 1.56
C GLU A 173 16.89 24.46 1.86
N PRO A 174 16.28 24.80 3.01
CA PRO A 174 14.89 24.42 3.29
C PRO A 174 13.95 24.95 2.20
N LEU A 175 13.02 24.10 1.76
CA LEU A 175 12.00 24.50 0.79
C LEU A 175 10.78 25.10 1.48
N THR A 176 10.18 26.09 0.85
CA THR A 176 8.85 26.61 1.21
C THR A 176 7.75 25.65 0.74
N GLU A 177 6.57 25.73 1.34
CA GLU A 177 5.40 24.94 0.94
C GLU A 177 5.02 25.13 -0.53
N GLU A 178 5.18 26.35 -1.06
CA GLU A 178 4.99 26.65 -2.49
C GLU A 178 5.98 25.86 -3.36
N GLN A 179 7.25 25.84 -2.98
CA GLN A 179 8.26 25.08 -3.69
C GLN A 179 7.97 23.58 -3.63
N TYR A 180 7.56 23.04 -2.47
CA TYR A 180 7.11 21.66 -2.35
C TYR A 180 5.96 21.35 -3.31
N ARG A 181 4.94 22.21 -3.36
CA ARG A 181 3.78 22.03 -4.24
C ARG A 181 4.20 21.98 -5.72
N ILE A 182 5.06 22.91 -6.14
CA ILE A 182 5.58 22.94 -7.52
C ILE A 182 6.37 21.67 -7.84
N LEU A 183 7.26 21.25 -6.94
CA LEU A 183 8.14 20.10 -7.16
C LEU A 183 7.36 18.78 -7.17
N ARG A 184 6.44 18.57 -6.22
CA ARG A 184 5.54 17.40 -6.19
C ARG A 184 4.63 17.35 -7.40
N SER A 185 4.08 18.48 -7.87
CA SER A 185 3.25 18.51 -9.09
C SER A 185 3.98 18.04 -10.35
N LYS A 186 5.32 18.05 -10.33
CA LYS A 186 6.21 17.58 -11.40
C LYS A 186 6.82 16.20 -11.11
N GLY A 187 6.42 15.54 -10.02
CA GLY A 187 6.91 14.22 -9.62
C GLY A 187 8.31 14.20 -9.02
N TYR A 188 8.82 15.34 -8.52
CA TYR A 188 10.11 15.36 -7.82
C TYR A 188 9.97 14.84 -6.39
N ASN A 189 10.90 13.96 -6.02
CA ASN A 189 11.04 13.46 -4.65
C ASN A 189 12.07 14.32 -3.93
N VAL A 190 11.61 15.17 -3.03
CA VAL A 190 12.45 16.10 -2.28
C VAL A 190 12.39 15.80 -0.79
N THR A 191 13.52 16.02 -0.11
CA THR A 191 13.61 15.88 1.34
C THR A 191 12.75 16.92 2.04
N VAL A 192 12.32 16.61 3.27
CA VAL A 192 11.57 17.51 4.15
C VAL A 192 12.38 17.84 5.38
N ARG A 193 12.50 19.12 5.71
CA ARG A 193 13.23 19.61 6.88
C ARG A 193 12.26 20.22 7.88
N VAL A 194 12.31 19.73 9.12
CA VAL A 194 11.51 20.21 10.26
C VAL A 194 12.22 21.36 10.98
N GLN A 195 11.52 22.04 11.89
CA GLN A 195 11.96 23.30 12.52
C GLN A 195 13.29 23.19 13.27
N ASP A 196 13.59 22.04 13.88
CA ASP A 196 14.86 21.81 14.59
C ASP A 196 16.07 21.55 13.66
N GLY A 197 15.84 21.58 12.34
CA GLY A 197 16.84 21.35 11.31
C GLY A 197 16.99 19.88 10.91
N THR A 198 16.30 18.94 11.57
CA THR A 198 16.32 17.53 11.17
C THR A 198 15.69 17.38 9.78
N GLU A 199 16.29 16.55 8.95
CA GLU A 199 15.86 16.34 7.58
C GLU A 199 15.57 14.86 7.30
N TYR A 200 14.57 14.63 6.46
CA TYR A 200 14.07 13.31 6.09
C TYR A 200 13.91 13.20 4.59
N TYR A 201 14.21 12.03 4.03
CA TYR A 201 13.61 11.61 2.77
C TYR A 201 12.07 11.60 2.92
N PRO A 202 11.31 11.85 1.83
CA PRO A 202 9.86 11.85 1.89
C PRO A 202 9.38 10.51 2.48
N PRO A 203 8.61 10.48 3.58
CA PRO A 203 8.26 9.23 4.28
C PRO A 203 7.45 8.22 3.45
N GLY A 204 6.79 8.65 2.38
CA GLY A 204 6.13 7.78 1.39
C GLY A 204 7.06 7.31 0.26
N LEU A 205 8.32 7.78 0.25
CA LEU A 205 9.34 7.62 -0.80
C LEU A 205 9.04 8.34 -2.12
N GLY A 206 7.88 8.96 -2.25
CA GLY A 206 7.48 9.73 -3.42
C GLY A 206 7.07 8.84 -4.59
N VAL A 207 7.37 9.30 -5.80
CA VAL A 207 6.89 8.70 -7.06
C VAL A 207 8.03 8.41 -8.04
N VAL A 208 7.84 7.45 -8.94
CA VAL A 208 8.73 7.23 -10.09
C VAL A 208 8.33 8.14 -11.26
N SER A 209 9.12 8.17 -12.35
CA SER A 209 8.88 9.05 -13.50
C SER A 209 7.51 8.89 -14.18
N SER A 210 6.83 7.75 -13.99
CA SER A 210 5.45 7.54 -14.46
C SER A 210 4.39 8.16 -13.54
N GLY A 211 4.78 8.77 -12.43
CA GLY A 211 3.90 9.26 -11.36
C GLY A 211 3.47 8.19 -10.36
N SER A 212 3.80 6.91 -10.59
CA SER A 212 3.39 5.83 -9.69
C SER A 212 4.14 5.90 -8.35
N PRO A 213 3.49 5.57 -7.21
CA PRO A 213 4.14 5.54 -5.91
C PRO A 213 5.34 4.60 -5.90
N VAL A 214 6.50 5.05 -5.39
CA VAL A 214 7.72 4.23 -5.28
C VAL A 214 7.43 2.96 -4.47
N GLN A 215 6.68 3.08 -3.38
CA GLN A 215 6.34 1.94 -2.53
C GLN A 215 5.55 0.85 -3.28
N ALA A 216 4.68 1.21 -4.23
CA ALA A 216 3.95 0.24 -5.04
C ALA A 216 4.90 -0.54 -5.98
N ILE A 217 5.93 0.12 -6.52
CA ILE A 217 6.96 -0.53 -7.34
C ILE A 217 7.81 -1.47 -6.51
N ILE A 218 8.25 -1.03 -5.32
CA ILE A 218 8.99 -1.86 -4.37
C ILE A 218 8.20 -3.11 -3.98
N ASN A 219 6.89 -2.97 -3.73
CA ASN A 219 6.04 -4.11 -3.37
C ASN A 219 6.00 -5.17 -4.49
N VAL A 220 5.90 -4.77 -5.76
CA VAL A 220 5.98 -5.70 -6.89
C VAL A 220 7.34 -6.40 -6.93
N GLN A 221 8.43 -5.64 -6.80
CA GLN A 221 9.79 -6.19 -6.83
C GLN A 221 10.02 -7.20 -5.70
N HIS A 222 9.59 -6.88 -4.47
CA HIS A 222 9.69 -7.81 -3.34
C HIS A 222 8.95 -9.12 -3.60
N VAL A 223 7.74 -9.07 -4.16
CA VAL A 223 6.97 -10.28 -4.50
C VAL A 223 7.71 -11.12 -5.54
N LEU A 224 8.22 -10.48 -6.61
CA LEU A 224 8.94 -11.19 -7.67
C LEU A 224 10.25 -11.81 -7.18
N ILE A 225 11.02 -11.10 -6.36
CA ILE A 225 12.25 -11.62 -5.74
C ILE A 225 11.94 -12.82 -4.83
N ASN A 226 10.87 -12.74 -4.04
CA ASN A 226 10.45 -13.86 -3.20
C ASN A 226 10.09 -15.08 -4.05
N PHE A 227 9.31 -14.88 -5.13
CA PHE A 227 8.98 -15.98 -6.05
C PHE A 227 10.18 -16.58 -6.77
N GLU A 228 11.17 -15.76 -7.13
CA GLU A 228 12.41 -16.26 -7.71
C GLU A 228 13.21 -17.10 -6.70
N ASN A 229 13.34 -16.63 -5.46
CA ASN A 229 13.98 -17.38 -4.38
C ASN A 229 13.25 -18.70 -4.10
N ASP A 230 11.92 -18.66 -4.06
CA ASP A 230 11.07 -19.82 -3.86
C ASP A 230 11.21 -20.82 -5.02
N PHE A 231 11.23 -20.34 -6.26
CA PHE A 231 11.45 -21.17 -7.44
C PHE A 231 12.83 -21.84 -7.40
N ASN A 232 13.88 -21.12 -7.00
CA ASN A 232 15.21 -21.70 -6.82
C ASN A 232 15.22 -22.84 -5.78
N ARG A 233 14.51 -22.65 -4.65
CA ARG A 233 14.35 -23.71 -3.63
C ARG A 233 13.58 -24.92 -4.16
N ILE A 234 12.56 -24.69 -4.99
CA ILE A 234 11.78 -25.75 -5.65
C ILE A 234 12.67 -26.54 -6.60
N VAL A 235 13.47 -25.87 -7.43
CA VAL A 235 14.42 -26.53 -8.35
C VAL A 235 15.43 -27.38 -7.57
N SER A 236 15.97 -26.88 -6.46
CA SER A 236 16.90 -27.66 -5.62
C SER A 236 16.29 -28.90 -4.96
N ASN A 237 14.96 -28.97 -4.84
CA ASN A 237 14.24 -30.07 -4.19
C ASN A 237 13.25 -30.77 -5.14
N ILE A 238 13.41 -30.61 -6.46
CA ILE A 238 12.40 -31.03 -7.44
C ILE A 238 12.12 -32.53 -7.38
N ASP A 239 13.15 -33.35 -7.14
CA ASP A 239 13.00 -34.81 -7.09
C ASP A 239 12.06 -35.23 -5.94
N GLN A 240 12.22 -34.63 -4.75
CA GLN A 240 11.35 -34.90 -3.60
C GLN A 240 9.90 -34.46 -3.86
N ILE A 241 9.73 -33.29 -4.50
CA ILE A 241 8.41 -32.74 -4.83
C ILE A 241 7.69 -33.66 -5.83
N VAL A 242 8.42 -34.19 -6.82
CA VAL A 242 7.86 -35.10 -7.82
C VAL A 242 7.60 -36.49 -7.23
N GLU A 243 8.44 -37.00 -6.33
CA GLU A 243 8.19 -38.26 -5.63
C GLU A 243 6.92 -38.21 -4.76
N ALA A 244 6.62 -37.04 -4.20
CA ALA A 244 5.39 -36.79 -3.43
C ALA A 244 4.13 -36.67 -4.30
N ASP A 245 4.25 -36.57 -5.62
CA ASP A 245 3.12 -36.44 -6.54
C ASP A 245 2.39 -37.79 -6.74
N PRO A 246 1.13 -37.92 -6.26
CA PRO A 246 0.40 -39.18 -6.30
C PRO A 246 0.02 -39.62 -7.72
N GLN A 247 -0.09 -38.68 -8.67
CA GLN A 247 -0.42 -39.02 -10.05
C GLN A 247 0.79 -39.59 -10.82
N LYS A 248 1.99 -39.52 -10.23
CA LYS A 248 3.27 -40.02 -10.75
C LYS A 248 3.50 -39.61 -12.21
N ARG A 249 4.23 -38.51 -12.38
CA ARG A 249 4.54 -37.90 -13.67
C ARG A 249 5.05 -38.88 -14.73
N THR A 250 4.64 -38.61 -15.97
CA THR A 250 5.10 -39.28 -17.19
C THR A 250 5.97 -38.39 -18.09
N THR A 251 6.20 -37.12 -17.72
CA THR A 251 6.90 -36.12 -18.53
C THR A 251 8.27 -35.75 -17.94
N GLU A 252 9.24 -35.46 -18.80
CA GLU A 252 10.59 -34.97 -18.40
C GLU A 252 10.63 -33.49 -17.97
N ILE A 253 9.52 -32.77 -18.19
CA ILE A 253 9.35 -31.35 -17.88
C ILE A 253 8.44 -31.20 -16.66
N ALA A 254 8.85 -30.29 -15.77
CA ALA A 254 8.11 -29.83 -14.61
C ALA A 254 7.72 -28.35 -14.68
N THR A 255 6.46 -28.04 -15.04
CA THR A 255 5.97 -26.65 -15.00
C THR A 255 5.44 -26.31 -13.62
N ILE A 256 6.09 -25.35 -12.97
CA ILE A 256 5.73 -24.86 -11.63
C ILE A 256 4.90 -23.59 -11.77
N GLY A 257 3.67 -23.67 -11.28
CA GLY A 257 2.74 -22.54 -11.22
C GLY A 257 2.51 -22.03 -9.81
N LEU A 258 1.64 -21.02 -9.72
CA LEU A 258 1.17 -20.41 -8.48
C LEU A 258 -0.37 -20.40 -8.45
N GLN A 259 -0.95 -20.65 -7.27
CA GLN A 259 -2.39 -20.54 -7.07
C GLN A 259 -2.70 -19.92 -5.70
N MET A 260 -3.70 -19.03 -5.65
CA MET A 260 -4.23 -18.52 -4.38
C MET A 260 -5.10 -19.59 -3.71
N ASP A 261 -4.70 -20.05 -2.52
CA ASP A 261 -5.55 -20.81 -1.61
C ASP A 261 -6.44 -19.84 -0.83
N ALA A 262 -7.66 -19.66 -1.33
CA ALA A 262 -8.62 -18.72 -0.74
C ALA A 262 -9.02 -19.08 0.70
N ALA A 263 -9.01 -20.38 1.05
CA ALA A 263 -9.38 -20.84 2.39
C ALA A 263 -8.33 -20.41 3.44
N ASN A 264 -7.06 -20.47 3.06
CA ASN A 264 -5.93 -20.15 3.93
C ASN A 264 -5.32 -18.75 3.68
N GLN A 265 -5.88 -17.97 2.75
CA GLN A 265 -5.40 -16.64 2.36
C GLN A 265 -3.90 -16.61 2.03
N ARG A 266 -3.40 -17.63 1.34
CA ARG A 266 -1.99 -17.76 0.97
C ARG A 266 -1.81 -18.31 -0.44
N PHE A 267 -0.70 -17.99 -1.08
CA PHE A 267 -0.31 -18.67 -2.31
C PHE A 267 0.26 -20.05 -2.01
N VAL A 268 -0.01 -20.99 -2.90
CA VAL A 268 0.59 -22.32 -2.94
C VAL A 268 1.16 -22.56 -4.34
N TYR A 269 2.17 -23.41 -4.42
CA TYR A 269 2.74 -23.82 -5.70
C TYR A 269 2.01 -25.06 -6.19
N LEU A 270 2.08 -25.28 -7.49
CA LEU A 270 1.59 -26.51 -8.08
C LEU A 270 2.45 -26.96 -9.24
N ILE A 271 2.51 -28.27 -9.40
CA ILE A 271 2.86 -28.90 -10.65
C ILE A 271 1.64 -28.79 -11.58
N LYS A 272 1.74 -28.03 -12.67
CA LYS A 272 0.58 -27.76 -13.54
C LYS A 272 0.05 -29.00 -14.25
N GLU A 273 0.94 -29.91 -14.62
CA GLU A 273 0.64 -31.10 -15.42
C GLU A 273 -0.18 -32.14 -14.65
N THR A 274 -0.05 -32.19 -13.33
CA THR A 274 -0.76 -33.15 -12.46
C THR A 274 -1.75 -32.46 -11.50
N GLY A 275 -1.63 -31.14 -11.34
CA GLY A 275 -2.36 -30.38 -10.33
C GLY A 275 -1.88 -30.62 -8.91
N HIS A 276 -0.73 -31.28 -8.71
CA HIS A 276 -0.17 -31.52 -7.38
C HIS A 276 0.22 -30.21 -6.72
N ARG A 277 -0.48 -29.86 -5.63
CA ARG A 277 -0.29 -28.62 -4.85
C ARG A 277 0.67 -28.87 -3.69
N PHE A 278 1.59 -27.96 -3.45
CA PHE A 278 2.57 -28.06 -2.38
C PHE A 278 2.99 -26.69 -1.84
N THR A 279 3.66 -26.69 -0.69
CA THR A 279 4.25 -25.50 -0.07
C THR A 279 5.70 -25.73 0.28
N ILE A 280 6.49 -24.66 0.32
CA ILE A 280 7.91 -24.69 0.65
C ILE A 280 8.05 -24.77 2.17
N ASN A 281 7.92 -25.98 2.70
CA ASN A 281 8.31 -26.34 4.06
C ASN A 281 9.39 -27.43 3.96
N PHE A 282 10.51 -27.10 3.33
CA PHE A 282 11.66 -28.00 3.31
C PHE A 282 12.40 -27.80 4.64
N GLU A 283 12.39 -28.82 5.50
CA GLU A 283 13.25 -28.90 6.69
C GLU A 283 14.73 -28.94 6.30
#